data_AF-A0A0Z8FF33-F1
#
_entry.id   AF-A0A0Z8FF33-F1
#
_cell.length_a   1.000
_cell.length_b   1.000
_cell.length_c   1.000
_cell.angle_alpha   90.00
_cell.angle_beta   90.00
_cell.angle_gamma   90.00
#
_symmetry.space_group_name_H-M   'P 1'
#
loop_
_entity.id
_entity.type
_entity.pdbx_description
1 polymer ?
#
loop_
_entity_poly.entity_id
_entity_poly.type
_entity_poly.pdbx_seq_one_letter_code
_entity_poly.pdbx_strand_id
1 'polypeptide(L)'
;MYEFVLEYGSFPVKLIDGFVNNRSEIPDFLAEDEEMITRLNEINELFHQLFLTIECKFDYIGKQFPDKIEQLRTLYYPLADDLLAKYGNQIELKIEPFIL
;
A
#
# COMPACT_ATOMS: atom_id res chain seq x y z
N MET A 1 14.33 4.20 7.30
CA MET A 1 13.67 4.78 6.11
C MET A 1 12.53 3.86 5.71
N TYR A 2 11.33 4.41 5.59
CA TYR A 2 10.12 3.69 5.19
C TYR A 2 9.77 4.00 3.73
N GLU A 3 9.05 3.10 3.09
CA GLU A 3 8.47 3.30 1.77
C GLU A 3 6.96 3.04 1.80
N PHE A 4 6.22 3.83 1.03
CA PHE A 4 4.82 3.58 0.70
C PHE A 4 4.73 3.01 -0.71
N VAL A 5 4.41 1.72 -0.82
CA VAL A 5 4.32 0.99 -2.08
C VAL A 5 3.25 -0.09 -1.99
N LEU A 6 2.41 -0.19 -3.02
CA LEU A 6 1.43 -1.28 -3.13
C LEU A 6 2.10 -2.50 -3.74
N GLU A 7 2.27 -3.54 -2.92
CA GLU A 7 2.87 -4.81 -3.32
C GLU A 7 1.96 -5.95 -2.89
N TYR A 8 1.76 -6.92 -3.79
CA TYR A 8 0.91 -8.07 -3.48
C TYR A 8 1.52 -8.88 -2.33
N GLY A 9 0.75 -9.12 -1.27
CA GLY A 9 1.20 -9.89 -0.11
C GLY A 9 2.11 -9.14 0.87
N SER A 10 2.20 -7.81 0.79
CA SER A 10 2.88 -6.98 1.79
C SER A 10 1.96 -5.86 2.29
N PHE A 11 2.32 -5.27 3.42
CA PHE A 11 1.66 -4.06 3.91
C PHE A 11 2.13 -2.84 3.09
N PRO A 12 1.27 -1.85 2.81
CA PRO A 12 1.62 -0.74 1.93
C PRO A 12 2.74 0.15 2.46
N VAL A 13 2.96 0.19 3.77
CA VAL A 13 4.01 0.98 4.41
C VAL A 13 5.01 0.08 5.09
N LYS A 14 6.22 -0.03 4.56
CA LYS A 14 7.24 -0.97 5.08
C LYS A 14 8.61 -0.33 5.15
N LEU A 15 9.51 -0.93 5.92
CA LEU A 15 10.91 -0.51 5.99
C LEU A 15 11.64 -0.92 4.70
N ILE A 16 12.33 0.03 4.07
CA ILE A 16 13.11 -0.21 2.82
C ILE A 16 14.19 -1.26 3.06
N ASP A 17 14.87 -1.18 4.21
CA ASP A 17 15.92 -2.12 4.64
C ASP A 17 15.37 -3.28 5.50
N GLY A 18 14.04 -3.43 5.57
CA GLY A 18 13.41 -4.47 6.37
C GLY A 18 13.68 -5.86 5.81
N PHE A 19 14.03 -6.81 6.70
CA PHE A 19 14.02 -8.23 6.37
C PHE A 19 12.65 -8.63 5.80
N VAL A 20 12.63 -9.57 4.85
CA VAL A 20 11.43 -10.02 4.12
C VAL A 20 10.25 -10.36 5.04
N ASN A 21 10.50 -10.88 6.25
CA ASN A 21 9.45 -11.20 7.23
C ASN A 21 8.73 -9.98 7.80
N ASN A 22 9.37 -8.80 7.82
CA ASN A 22 8.80 -7.58 8.41
C ASN A 22 8.00 -6.74 7.39
N ARG A 23 7.82 -7.23 6.16
CA ARG A 23 7.12 -6.49 5.08
C ARG A 23 5.60 -6.50 5.23
N SER A 24 5.08 -7.43 6.04
CA SER A 24 3.64 -7.54 6.33
C SER A 24 3.27 -6.93 7.68
N GLU A 25 4.25 -6.53 8.48
CA GLU A 25 4.03 -5.96 9.79
C GLU A 25 3.70 -4.47 9.69
N ILE A 26 2.74 -4.03 10.50
CA ILE A 26 2.40 -2.62 10.62
C ILE A 26 3.53 -1.93 11.40
N PRO A 27 4.14 -0.86 10.87
CA PRO A 27 5.15 -0.11 11.58
C PRO A 27 4.66 0.45 12.93
N ASP A 28 5.53 0.48 13.95
CA ASP A 28 5.19 1.00 15.28
C ASP A 28 4.59 2.41 15.26
N PHE A 29 5.06 3.29 14.37
CA PHE A 29 4.54 4.66 14.27
C PHE A 29 3.10 4.74 13.75
N LEU A 30 2.61 3.69 13.09
CA LEU A 30 1.22 3.55 12.64
C LEU A 30 0.37 2.75 13.62
N ALA A 31 0.96 2.02 14.58
CA ALA A 31 0.26 1.08 15.44
C ALA A 31 -0.88 1.70 16.25
N GLU A 32 -0.78 2.99 16.59
CA GLU A 32 -1.82 3.74 17.31
C GLU A 32 -2.83 4.45 16.38
N ASP A 33 -2.63 4.40 15.06
CA ASP A 33 -3.40 5.15 14.07
C ASP A 33 -4.34 4.24 13.26
N GLU A 34 -5.35 3.71 13.96
CA GLU A 34 -6.32 2.76 13.40
C GLU A 34 -7.03 3.28 12.14
N GLU A 35 -7.28 4.60 12.06
CA GLU A 35 -7.88 5.21 10.87
C GLU A 35 -6.95 5.10 9.66
N MET A 36 -5.66 5.44 9.83
CA MET A 36 -4.68 5.34 8.75
C MET A 36 -4.45 3.89 8.35
N ILE A 37 -4.34 2.98 9.32
CA ILE A 37 -4.22 1.53 9.07
C ILE A 37 -5.42 1.04 8.25
N THR A 38 -6.63 1.46 8.59
CA THR A 38 -7.86 1.05 7.88
C THR A 38 -7.79 1.50 6.43
N ARG A 39 -7.50 2.78 6.17
CA ARG A 39 -7.37 3.31 4.80
C ARG A 39 -6.28 2.60 4.00
N LEU A 40 -5.16 2.27 4.64
CA LEU A 40 -4.06 1.51 4.02
C LEU A 40 -4.49 0.08 3.67
N ASN A 41 -5.23 -0.59 4.54
CA ASN A 41 -5.76 -1.91 4.25
C ASN A 41 -6.79 -1.87 3.12
N GLU A 42 -7.70 -0.90 3.11
CA GLU A 42 -8.70 -0.75 2.05
C GLU A 42 -8.05 -0.62 0.66
N ILE A 43 -7.04 0.25 0.53
CA ILE A 43 -6.33 0.42 -0.75
C ILE A 43 -5.51 -0.82 -1.13
N ASN A 44 -4.95 -1.53 -0.14
CA ASN A 44 -4.21 -2.77 -0.37
C ASN A 44 -5.13 -3.89 -0.85
N GLU A 45 -6.31 -4.02 -0.26
CA GLU A 45 -7.31 -4.99 -0.71
C GLU A 45 -7.83 -4.65 -2.11
N LEU A 46 -8.10 -3.36 -2.39
CA LEU A 46 -8.45 -2.93 -3.74
C LEU A 46 -7.36 -3.27 -4.75
N PHE A 47 -6.08 -3.13 -4.39
CA PHE A 47 -4.96 -3.54 -5.21
C PHE A 47 -4.95 -5.06 -5.42
N HIS A 48 -5.10 -5.86 -4.35
CA HIS A 48 -5.13 -7.32 -4.44
C HIS A 48 -6.29 -7.84 -5.28
N GLN A 49 -7.44 -7.15 -5.30
CA GLN A 49 -8.55 -7.50 -6.19
C GLN A 49 -8.21 -7.38 -7.69
N LEU A 50 -7.14 -6.67 -8.05
CA LEU A 50 -6.63 -6.62 -9.43
C LEU A 50 -5.79 -7.86 -9.80
N PHE A 51 -5.53 -8.75 -8.84
CA PHE A 51 -4.82 -10.00 -9.03
C PHE A 51 -5.76 -11.16 -8.70
N LEU A 52 -5.98 -12.03 -9.68
CA LEU A 52 -6.67 -13.29 -9.45
C LEU A 52 -5.64 -14.35 -9.05
N THR A 53 -5.83 -14.93 -7.87
CA THR A 53 -5.10 -16.11 -7.41
C THR A 53 -5.94 -17.35 -7.70
N ILE A 54 -5.67 -18.01 -8.83
CA ILE A 54 -6.28 -19.31 -9.16
C ILE A 54 -5.15 -20.34 -9.25
N GLU A 55 -5.21 -21.39 -8.42
CA GLU A 55 -4.31 -22.56 -8.51
C GLU A 55 -2.81 -22.20 -8.60
N CYS A 56 -2.33 -21.32 -7.71
CA CYS A 56 -0.95 -20.81 -7.69
C CYS A 56 -0.51 -19.98 -8.91
N LYS A 57 -1.44 -19.58 -9.78
CA LYS A 57 -1.17 -18.58 -10.83
C LYS A 57 -1.65 -17.21 -10.36
N PHE A 58 -0.76 -16.24 -10.45
CA PHE A 58 -1.05 -14.82 -10.26
C PHE A 58 -1.37 -14.22 -11.61
N ASP A 59 -2.65 -14.07 -11.93
CA ASP A 59 -3.08 -13.44 -13.17
C ASP A 59 -3.51 -12.00 -12.88
N TYR A 60 -2.88 -11.03 -13.55
CA TYR A 60 -3.25 -9.62 -13.42
C TYR A 60 -4.48 -9.32 -14.26
N ILE A 61 -5.60 -9.08 -13.59
CA ILE A 61 -6.89 -8.76 -14.22
C ILE A 61 -7.24 -7.28 -14.18
N GLY A 62 -6.34 -6.41 -13.73
CA GLY A 62 -6.63 -4.97 -13.65
C GLY A 62 -7.05 -4.34 -14.99
N LYS A 63 -6.59 -4.88 -16.13
CA LYS A 63 -7.06 -4.47 -17.47
C LYS A 63 -8.56 -4.65 -17.69
N GLN A 64 -9.22 -5.54 -16.95
CA GLN A 64 -10.67 -5.77 -17.01
C GLN A 64 -11.45 -4.86 -16.06
N PHE A 65 -10.76 -4.16 -15.15
CA PHE A 65 -11.36 -3.30 -14.13
C PHE A 65 -10.71 -1.90 -14.13
N PRO A 66 -10.82 -1.13 -15.24
CA PRO A 66 -10.26 0.21 -15.32
C PRO A 66 -10.82 1.15 -14.23
N ASP A 67 -12.10 1.04 -13.89
CA ASP A 67 -12.72 1.80 -12.80
C ASP A 67 -12.04 1.57 -11.44
N LYS A 68 -11.64 0.33 -11.14
CA LYS A 68 -10.93 0.03 -9.89
C LYS A 68 -9.53 0.63 -9.86
N ILE A 69 -8.84 0.63 -10.99
CA ILE A 69 -7.52 1.26 -11.13
C ILE A 69 -7.63 2.78 -10.91
N GLU A 70 -8.65 3.40 -11.49
CA GLU A 70 -8.88 4.84 -11.33
C GLU A 70 -9.27 5.19 -9.88
N GLN A 71 -10.14 4.39 -9.26
CA GLN A 71 -10.49 4.52 -7.84
C GLN A 71 -9.24 4.41 -6.96
N LEU A 72 -8.40 3.42 -7.23
CA LEU A 72 -7.18 3.18 -6.48
C LEU A 72 -6.19 4.34 -6.64
N ARG A 73 -6.00 4.88 -7.85
CA ARG A 73 -5.20 6.11 -8.07
C ARG A 73 -5.75 7.30 -7.30
N THR A 74 -7.06 7.47 -7.31
CA THR A 74 -7.75 8.57 -6.61
C THR A 74 -7.59 8.46 -5.10
N LEU A 75 -7.47 7.25 -4.54
CA LEU A 75 -7.21 7.03 -3.11
C LEU A 75 -5.71 7.08 -2.78
N TYR A 76 -4.85 6.63 -3.69
CA TYR A 76 -3.41 6.49 -3.47
C TYR A 76 -2.71 7.83 -3.23
N TYR A 77 -2.92 8.80 -4.12
CA TYR A 77 -2.21 10.08 -4.03
C TYR A 77 -2.61 10.89 -2.79
N PRO A 78 -3.91 11.03 -2.44
CA PRO A 78 -4.29 11.69 -1.19
C PRO A 78 -3.77 10.95 0.03
N LEU A 79 -3.81 9.62 0.06
CA LEU A 79 -3.31 8.84 1.20
C LEU A 79 -1.79 9.01 1.39
N ALA A 80 -1.03 9.06 0.29
CA ALA A 80 0.39 9.35 0.32
C ALA A 80 0.69 10.76 0.86
N ASP A 81 -0.11 11.75 0.45
CA ASP A 81 0.00 13.14 0.94
C ASP A 81 -0.35 13.23 2.44
N ASP A 82 -1.43 12.59 2.87
CA ASP A 82 -1.83 12.47 4.28
C ASP A 82 -0.74 11.81 5.13
N LEU A 83 -0.13 10.72 4.63
CA LEU A 83 0.98 10.03 5.30
C LEU A 83 2.20 10.95 5.46
N LEU A 84 2.58 11.67 4.39
CA LEU A 84 3.70 12.61 4.43
C LEU A 84 3.41 13.80 5.34
N ALA A 85 2.19 14.35 5.30
CA ALA A 85 1.79 15.47 6.14
C ALA A 85 1.77 15.09 7.63
N LYS A 86 1.32 13.87 7.95
CA LYS A 86 1.18 13.39 9.32
C LYS A 86 2.49 12.87 9.92
N TYR A 87 3.27 12.11 9.15
CA TYR A 87 4.46 11.41 9.65
C TYR A 87 5.79 11.86 9.02
N GLY A 88 5.78 12.66 7.94
CA GLY A 88 7.00 13.08 7.25
C GLY A 88 7.96 13.92 8.11
N ASN A 89 7.48 14.48 9.22
CA ASN A 89 8.32 15.15 10.21
C ASN A 89 8.91 14.21 11.28
N GLN A 90 8.38 12.99 11.40
CA GLN A 90 8.81 11.99 12.39
C GLN A 90 9.70 10.92 11.77
N ILE A 91 9.40 10.54 10.53
CA ILE A 91 10.10 9.49 9.80
C ILE A 91 10.46 9.93 8.38
N GLU A 92 11.53 9.36 7.84
CA GLU A 92 11.80 9.44 6.41
C GLU A 92 10.91 8.43 5.67
N LEU A 93 9.86 8.95 5.02
CA LEU A 93 8.93 8.19 4.19
C LEU A 93 9.16 8.49 2.70
N LYS A 94 9.41 7.45 1.92
CA LYS A 94 9.54 7.51 0.46
C LYS A 94 8.23 7.05 -0.17
N ILE A 95 7.61 7.89 -1.00
CA ILE A 95 6.41 7.50 -1.76
C ILE A 95 6.86 6.92 -3.10
N GLU A 96 6.62 5.63 -3.33
CA GLU A 96 6.92 5.02 -4.62
C GLU A 96 5.84 5.38 -5.65
N PRO A 97 6.18 5.52 -6.93
CA PRO A 97 5.18 5.76 -7.95
C PRO A 97 4.23 4.55 -8.06
N PHE A 98 2.93 4.84 -8.17
CA PHE A 98 1.94 3.81 -8.42
C PHE A 98 2.07 3.30 -9.86
N ILE A 99 2.62 2.08 -10.02
CA ILE A 99 2.84 1.44 -11.32
C ILE A 99 1.83 0.30 -11.49
N LEU A 100 0.91 0.46 -12.45
CA LEU A 100 -0.03 -0.54 -12.96
C LEU A 100 -0.09 -0.50 -14.48
#